data_AF-A0AA86JNJ9-F1
#
_entry.id   AF-A0AA86JNJ9-F1
#
_cell.length_a   1.000
_cell.length_b   1.000
_cell.length_c   1.000
_cell.angle_alpha   90.00
_cell.angle_beta   90.00
_cell.angle_gamma   90.00
#
_symmetry.space_group_name_H-M   'P 1'
#
loop_
_entity.id
_entity.type
_entity.pdbx_description
1 polymer ?
#
loop_
_entity_poly.entity_id
_entity_poly.type
_entity_poly.pdbx_seq_one_letter_code
_entity_poly.pdbx_strand_id
1 'polypeptide(L)' 'MNKQKFLINLEGNKVRSKALTALYTKLDLGIIKCHLELGTGTDVWEWIE' A
#
# COMPACT_ATOMS: atom_id res chain seq x y z
N MET A 1 17.23 -6.98 2.56
CA MET A 1 16.33 -7.85 3.36
C MET A 1 14.89 -7.50 3.01
N ASN A 2 14.07 -8.47 2.67
CA ASN A 2 12.68 -8.30 2.25
C ASN A 2 11.73 -8.12 3.45
N LYS A 3 11.83 -6.97 4.14
CA LYS A 3 11.18 -6.76 5.45
C LYS A 3 9.66 -6.59 5.37
N GLN A 4 9.14 -6.07 4.24
CA GLN A 4 7.69 -5.90 3.97
C GLN A 4 6.90 -5.35 5.16
N LYS A 5 7.38 -4.25 5.72
CA LYS A 5 6.85 -3.66 6.95
C LYS A 5 5.76 -2.63 6.62
N PHE A 6 4.65 -3.10 6.09
CA PHE A 6 3.46 -2.29 5.80
C PHE A 6 2.17 -3.07 6.07
N LEU A 7 1.08 -2.36 6.24
CA LEU A 7 -0.28 -2.90 6.34
C LEU A 7 -1.12 -2.33 5.20
N ILE A 8 -1.91 -3.20 4.57
CA ILE A 8 -2.91 -2.87 3.57
C ILE A 8 -4.23 -3.49 4.04
N ASN A 9 -5.31 -2.70 4.07
CA ASN A 9 -6.65 -3.17 4.41
C ASN A 9 -7.65 -2.67 3.37
N LEU A 10 -8.59 -3.52 2.96
CA LEU A 10 -9.65 -3.16 2.02
C LEU A 10 -10.97 -2.97 2.78
N GLU A 11 -11.54 -1.77 2.67
CA GLU A 11 -12.82 -1.37 3.27
C GLU A 11 -13.77 -0.93 2.16
N GLY A 12 -14.50 -1.90 1.57
CA GLY A 12 -15.34 -1.64 0.40
C GLY A 12 -14.48 -1.29 -0.83
N ASN A 13 -14.62 -0.06 -1.32
CA ASN A 13 -13.78 0.49 -2.40
C ASN A 13 -12.61 1.35 -1.89
N LYS A 14 -12.31 1.32 -0.59
CA LYS A 14 -11.22 2.11 -0.01
C LYS A 14 -10.09 1.22 0.45
N VAL A 15 -8.87 1.57 0.05
CA VAL A 15 -7.66 0.85 0.45
C VAL A 15 -6.92 1.68 1.49
N ARG A 16 -6.98 1.22 2.73
CA ARG A 16 -6.18 1.79 3.83
C ARG A 16 -4.76 1.27 3.75
N SER A 17 -3.79 2.17 3.85
CA SER A 17 -2.37 1.83 3.78
C SER A 17 -1.57 2.46 4.90
N LYS A 18 -0.70 1.69 5.57
CA LYS A 18 0.12 2.19 6.67
C LYS A 18 1.53 1.60 6.64
N ALA A 19 2.53 2.47 6.70
CA ALA A 19 3.91 2.06 6.91
C ALA A 19 4.12 1.72 8.39
N LEU A 20 4.75 0.59 8.68
CA LEU A 20 5.13 0.23 10.05
C LEU A 20 6.45 0.89 10.44
N THR A 21 6.85 0.74 11.71
CA THR A 21 8.08 1.35 12.24
C THR A 21 9.32 0.56 11.82
N ALA A 22 10.10 1.09 10.88
CA ALA A 22 11.49 0.75 10.60
C ALA A 22 12.08 1.74 9.56
N LEU A 23 13.38 1.63 9.30
CA LEU A 23 13.99 2.29 8.16
C LEU A 23 13.36 1.82 6.84
N TYR A 24 13.21 2.74 5.89
CA TYR A 24 12.74 2.51 4.52
C TYR A 24 11.29 2.02 4.36
N THR A 25 10.50 1.92 5.43
CA THR A 25 9.12 1.37 5.35
C THR A 25 8.16 2.21 4.52
N LYS A 26 8.37 3.54 4.45
CA LYS A 26 7.61 4.41 3.55
C LYS A 26 7.95 4.16 2.07
N LEU A 27 9.22 3.89 1.77
CA LEU A 27 9.66 3.54 0.43
C LEU A 27 9.08 2.17 0.02
N ASP A 28 9.19 1.17 0.89
CA ASP A 28 8.61 -0.17 0.68
C ASP A 28 7.09 -0.08 0.46
N LEU A 29 6.39 0.76 1.24
CA LEU A 29 4.96 1.01 1.04
C LEU A 29 4.69 1.60 -0.35
N GLY A 30 5.46 2.60 -0.79
CA GLY A 30 5.33 3.20 -2.12
C GLY A 30 5.51 2.18 -3.24
N ILE A 31 6.50 1.29 -3.13
CA ILE A 31 6.72 0.20 -4.09
C ILE A 31 5.47 -0.69 -4.20
N ILE A 32 4.86 -1.05 -3.07
CA ILE A 32 3.66 -1.89 -3.08
C ILE A 32 2.43 -1.15 -3.61
N LYS A 33 2.30 0.16 -3.36
CA LYS A 33 1.22 0.98 -3.94
C LYS A 33 1.30 0.96 -5.46
N CYS A 34 2.49 1.16 -6.04
CA CYS A 34 2.67 1.10 -7.49
C CYS A 34 2.31 -0.27 -8.06
N HIS A 35 2.68 -1.37 -7.40
CA HIS A 35 2.32 -2.72 -7.86
C HIS A 35 0.81 -2.97 -7.78
N LEU A 36 0.14 -2.49 -6.73
CA LEU A 36 -1.31 -2.59 -6.60
C LEU A 36 -2.01 -1.81 -7.72
N GLU A 37 -1.63 -0.56 -7.95
CA GLU A 37 -2.19 0.28 -9.02
C GLU A 37 -2.02 -0.37 -10.40
N LEU A 38 -0.83 -0.92 -10.70
CA LEU A 38 -0.58 -1.65 -11.94
C LEU A 38 -1.42 -2.93 -12.07
N GLY A 39 -1.67 -3.62 -10.95
CA GLY A 39 -2.42 -4.88 -10.93
C GLY A 39 -3.94 -4.71 -10.96
N THR A 40 -4.47 -3.64 -10.37
CA THR A 40 -5.91 -3.41 -10.24
C THR A 40 -6.48 -2.43 -11.26
N GLY A 41 -5.63 -1.61 -11.89
CA GLY A 41 -6.06 -0.39 -12.58
C GLY A 41 -6.41 0.73 -11.59
N THR A 42 -6.78 1.91 -12.12
CA THR A 42 -6.93 3.16 -11.36
C THR A 42 -8.36 3.50 -10.92
N ASP A 43 -9.38 2.83 -11.47
CA ASP A 43 -10.75 3.39 -11.47
C ASP A 43 -11.72 2.69 -10.51
N VAL A 44 -11.24 1.75 -9.68
CA VAL A 44 -12.12 0.86 -8.88
C VAL A 44 -12.06 1.17 -7.38
N TRP A 45 -11.09 1.95 -6.92
CA TRP A 45 -10.87 2.17 -5.49
C TRP A 45 -10.11 3.47 -5.17
N GLU A 46 -10.12 3.85 -3.89
CA GLU A 46 -9.52 5.08 -3.38
C GLU A 46 -8.51 4.76 -2.26
N TRP A 47 -7.33 5.42 -2.26
CA TRP A 47 -6.42 5.35 -1.12
C TRP A 47 -6.95 6.14 0.07
N ILE A 48 -6.87 5.55 1.26
CA ILE A 48 -7.06 6.24 2.55
C ILE A 48 -5.86 5.97 3.48
N GLU A 49 -5.56 6.93 4.36
CA GLU A 49 -4.55 6.80 5.42
C GLU A 49 -5.17 6.25 6.71
#